data_AF-A0A847MGM2-F1
#
_entry.id   AF-A0A847MGM2-F1
#
_cell.length_a   1.000
_cell.length_b   1.000
_cell.length_c   1.000
_cell.angle_alpha   90.00
_cell.angle_beta   90.00
_cell.angle_gamma   90.00
#
_symmetry.space_group_name_H-M   'P 1'
#
loop_
_entity.id
_entity.type
_entity.pdbx_description
1 polymer ?
#
loop_
_entity_poly.entity_id
_entity_poly.type
_entity_poly.pdbx_seq_one_letter_code
_entity_poly.pdbx_strand_id
1 'polypeptide(L)'
;DTLRYFREFWGNESEIYFIIGADAFAQISSWNNPDELFRLCTFVAATRPGYKMVSMEEKYRQKVKMIEVSALAIASSEIRRRVKKGESIKYLVPEAVENYIKKNGLYLND
;
A
#
# COMPACT_ATOMS: atom_id res chain seq x y z
N ASP A 1 -9.47 -12.88 -5.38
CA ASP A 1 -9.84 -12.78 -6.81
C ASP A 1 -8.82 -12.05 -7.67
N THR A 2 -8.43 -10.81 -7.35
CA THR A 2 -7.45 -10.03 -8.13
C THR A 2 -6.15 -10.80 -8.45
N LEU A 3 -5.57 -11.48 -7.47
CA LEU A 3 -4.36 -12.29 -7.70
C LEU A 3 -4.60 -13.52 -8.59
N ARG A 4 -5.80 -14.12 -8.54
CA ARG A 4 -6.17 -15.24 -9.43
C ARG A 4 -6.26 -14.74 -10.87
N TYR A 5 -6.92 -13.60 -11.08
CA TYR A 5 -7.02 -12.95 -12.39
C TYR A 5 -5.63 -12.69 -12.99
N PHE A 6 -4.70 -12.11 -12.21
CA PHE A 6 -3.35 -11.85 -12.73
C PHE A 6 -2.54 -13.13 -12.96
N ARG A 7 -2.73 -14.16 -12.14
CA ARG A 7 -2.10 -15.47 -12.35
C ARG A 7 -2.60 -16.15 -13.63
N GLU A 8 -3.88 -16.04 -13.92
CA GLU A 8 -4.49 -16.54 -15.16
C GLU A 8 -3.99 -15.74 -16.38
N PHE A 9 -3.94 -14.41 -16.27
CA PHE A 9 -3.53 -13.52 -17.35
C PHE A 9 -2.04 -13.67 -17.73
N TRP A 10 -1.15 -13.78 -16.74
CA TRP A 10 0.31 -13.81 -16.95
C TRP A 10 0.93 -15.21 -16.91
N GLY A 11 0.12 -16.24 -16.62
CA GLY A 11 0.57 -17.63 -16.52
C GLY A 11 1.41 -17.97 -15.28
N ASN A 12 1.80 -19.24 -15.19
CA ASN A 12 2.53 -19.79 -14.05
C ASN A 12 4.04 -19.48 -14.08
N GLU A 13 4.59 -19.07 -15.22
CA GLU A 13 6.01 -18.73 -15.36
C GLU A 13 6.36 -17.35 -14.79
N SER A 14 5.36 -16.46 -14.67
CA SER A 14 5.55 -15.11 -14.16
C SER A 14 5.61 -15.08 -12.63
N GLU A 15 6.54 -14.32 -12.06
CA GLU A 15 6.53 -14.03 -10.63
C GLU A 15 5.64 -12.82 -10.33
N ILE A 16 4.73 -12.95 -9.36
CA ILE A 16 3.87 -11.84 -8.92
C ILE A 16 4.39 -11.36 -7.57
N TYR A 17 4.69 -10.07 -7.49
CA TYR A 17 5.09 -9.39 -6.27
C TYR A 17 3.97 -8.45 -5.81
N PHE A 18 3.41 -8.69 -4.63
CA PHE A 18 2.36 -7.84 -4.05
C PHE A 18 3.00 -6.88 -3.04
N ILE A 19 3.12 -5.61 -3.42
CA ILE A 19 3.71 -4.57 -2.57
C ILE A 19 2.62 -3.96 -1.67
N ILE A 20 2.88 -3.93 -0.38
CA ILE A 20 1.93 -3.46 0.63
C ILE A 20 2.65 -2.77 1.79
N GLY A 21 2.00 -1.81 2.44
CA GLY A 21 2.52 -1.22 3.68
C GLY A 21 2.48 -2.21 4.83
N ALA A 22 3.45 -2.13 5.74
CA ALA A 22 3.54 -2.99 6.92
C ALA A 22 2.26 -3.00 7.77
N ASP A 23 1.55 -1.87 7.87
CA ASP A 23 0.31 -1.74 8.63
C ASP A 23 -0.82 -2.63 8.09
N ALA A 24 -1.01 -2.63 6.77
CA ALA A 24 -2.03 -3.45 6.13
C ALA A 24 -1.60 -4.92 6.10
N PHE A 25 -0.31 -5.19 5.96
CA PHE A 25 0.24 -6.54 6.01
C PHE A 25 0.07 -7.20 7.40
N ALA A 26 0.08 -6.43 8.49
CA ALA A 26 -0.18 -6.93 9.83
C ALA A 26 -1.56 -7.61 9.99
N GLN A 27 -2.51 -7.28 9.12
CA GLN A 27 -3.85 -7.84 9.10
C GLN A 27 -4.04 -8.91 8.02
N ILE A 28 -2.96 -9.41 7.40
CA ILE A 28 -3.05 -10.31 6.25
C ILE A 28 -3.79 -11.63 6.56
N SER A 29 -3.71 -12.12 7.80
CA SER A 29 -4.44 -13.32 8.24
C SER A 29 -5.96 -13.15 8.24
N SER A 30 -6.46 -11.91 8.28
CA SER A 30 -7.89 -11.59 8.19
C SER A 30 -8.42 -11.50 6.75
N TRP A 31 -7.54 -11.53 5.75
CA TRP A 31 -7.94 -11.42 4.35
C TRP A 31 -8.61 -12.70 3.87
N ASN A 32 -9.39 -12.60 2.79
CA ASN A 32 -10.01 -13.75 2.17
C ASN A 32 -8.95 -14.75 1.64
N ASN A 33 -8.99 -15.99 2.14
CA ASN A 33 -8.10 -17.10 1.79
C ASN A 33 -6.59 -16.75 1.88
N PRO A 34 -6.04 -16.41 3.06
CA PRO A 34 -4.69 -15.89 3.19
C PRO A 34 -3.63 -16.90 2.69
N ASP A 35 -3.80 -18.20 3.00
CA ASP A 35 -2.90 -19.25 2.55
C ASP A 35 -2.81 -19.36 1.02
N GLU A 36 -3.89 -19.03 0.30
CA GLU A 36 -3.90 -18.99 -1.15
C GLU A 36 -3.15 -17.77 -1.69
N LEU A 37 -3.29 -16.60 -1.05
CA LEU A 37 -2.55 -15.40 -1.43
C LEU A 37 -1.03 -15.68 -1.40
N PHE A 38 -0.55 -16.35 -0.35
CA PHE A 38 0.86 -16.77 -0.22
C PHE A 38 1.30 -17.89 -1.17
N ARG A 39 0.37 -18.51 -1.93
CA ARG A 39 0.71 -19.40 -3.07
C ARG A 39 0.72 -18.64 -4.39
N LEU A 40 -0.11 -17.62 -4.53
CA LEU A 40 -0.28 -16.87 -5.78
C LEU A 40 0.79 -15.80 -5.99
N CYS A 41 1.36 -15.24 -4.93
CA CYS A 41 2.36 -14.18 -5.02
C CYS A 41 3.40 -14.22 -3.89
N THR A 42 4.50 -13.50 -4.10
CA THR A 42 5.44 -13.10 -3.05
C THR A 42 4.99 -11.75 -2.48
N PHE A 43 4.82 -11.64 -1.16
CA PHE A 43 4.53 -10.36 -0.53
C PHE A 43 5.80 -9.54 -0.34
N VAL A 44 5.69 -8.23 -0.56
CA VAL A 44 6.73 -7.25 -0.25
C VAL A 44 6.13 -6.24 0.73
N ALA A 45 6.49 -6.36 2.00
CA ALA A 45 6.00 -5.49 3.05
C ALA A 45 6.97 -4.31 3.27
N ALA A 46 6.48 -3.12 2.95
CA ALA A 46 7.20 -1.86 3.05
C ALA A 46 7.01 -1.23 4.44
N THR A 47 8.09 -1.05 5.19
CA THR A 47 8.09 -0.36 6.48
C THR A 47 8.44 1.12 6.31
N ARG A 48 7.84 1.96 7.16
CA ARG A 48 8.19 3.37 7.30
C ARG A 48 9.15 3.55 8.49
N PRO A 49 10.03 4.56 8.49
CA PRO A 49 10.87 4.86 9.64
C PRO A 49 10.03 5.04 10.91
N GLY A 50 10.39 4.33 11.98
CA GLY A 50 9.68 4.37 13.27
C GLY A 50 8.53 3.37 13.42
N TYR A 51 8.12 2.66 12.36
CA TYR A 51 7.14 1.56 12.47
C TYR A 51 7.86 0.22 12.67
N LYS A 52 7.58 -0.43 13.80
CA LYS A 52 8.11 -1.77 14.11
C LYS A 52 7.22 -2.84 13.49
N MET A 53 7.83 -3.97 13.14
CA MET A 53 7.15 -5.15 12.63
C MET A 53 6.07 -5.60 13.62
N VAL A 54 4.83 -5.74 13.14
CA VAL A 54 3.74 -6.33 13.93
C VAL A 54 3.94 -7.84 14.01
N SER A 55 3.54 -8.45 15.14
CA SER A 55 3.59 -9.90 15.33
C SER A 55 2.87 -10.63 14.20
N MET A 56 3.58 -11.53 13.51
CA MET A 56 3.03 -12.35 12.43
C MET A 56 3.21 -13.82 12.76
N GLU A 57 2.26 -14.64 12.31
CA GLU A 57 2.39 -16.09 12.33
C GLU A 57 3.63 -16.54 11.56
N GLU A 58 4.41 -17.44 12.17
CA GLU A 58 5.71 -17.86 11.65
C GLU A 58 5.64 -18.46 10.23
N LYS A 59 4.52 -19.13 9.89
CA LYS A 59 4.30 -19.72 8.56
C LYS A 59 4.28 -18.69 7.42
N TYR A 60 4.00 -17.42 7.72
CA TYR A 60 3.96 -16.33 6.74
C TYR A 60 5.25 -15.51 6.72
N ARG A 61 5.98 -15.47 7.83
CA ARG A 61 7.24 -14.73 7.98
C ARG A 61 8.27 -15.12 6.92
N GLN A 62 8.31 -16.40 6.53
CA GLN A 62 9.27 -16.91 5.54
C GLN A 62 8.92 -16.57 4.09
N LYS A 63 7.69 -16.07 3.82
CA LYS A 63 7.17 -15.81 2.47
C LYS A 63 6.98 -14.32 2.17
N VAL A 64 7.53 -13.45 3.00
CA VAL A 64 7.49 -12.00 2.82
C VAL A 64 8.90 -11.42 2.71
N LYS A 65 9.10 -10.54 1.72
CA LYS A 65 10.28 -9.70 1.61
C LYS A 65 10.00 -8.38 2.33
N MET A 66 10.83 -8.01 3.29
CA MET A 66 10.73 -6.72 3.97
C MET A 66 11.59 -5.69 3.25
N ILE A 67 11.04 -4.51 2.99
CA ILE A 67 11.81 -3.37 2.49
C ILE A 67 11.60 -2.16 3.41
N GLU A 68 12.69 -1.52 3.81
CA GLU A 68 12.60 -0.22 4.46
C GLU A 68 12.57 0.86 3.38
N VAL A 69 11.53 1.69 3.41
CA VAL A 69 11.42 2.80 2.47
C VAL A 69 11.75 4.09 3.20
N SER A 70 12.75 4.82 2.70
CA SER A 70 13.07 6.20 3.09
C SER A 70 12.00 7.17 2.58
N ALA A 71 10.75 6.98 2.99
CA ALA A 71 9.66 7.84 2.57
C ALA A 71 9.66 9.13 3.40
N LEU A 72 9.42 10.28 2.73
CA LEU A 72 8.77 11.39 3.43
C LEU A 72 7.50 10.83 4.09
N ALA A 73 7.32 11.10 5.39
CA ALA A 73 6.16 10.66 6.14
C ALA A 73 4.89 11.36 5.62
N ILE A 74 4.36 10.90 4.49
CA ILE A 74 3.16 11.43 3.83
C ILE A 74 2.01 10.45 4.04
N ALA A 75 0.86 10.98 4.43
CA ALA A 75 -0.38 10.24 4.61
C ALA A 75 -1.50 10.92 3.82
N SER A 76 -2.37 10.13 3.18
CA SER A 76 -3.50 10.67 2.42
C SER A 76 -4.49 11.43 3.30
N SER A 77 -4.66 11.03 4.56
CA SER A 77 -5.48 11.76 5.55
C SER A 77 -4.97 13.18 5.79
N GLU A 78 -3.65 13.36 5.90
CA GLU A 78 -3.02 14.68 6.04
C GLU A 78 -3.16 15.53 4.77
N ILE A 79 -3.02 14.92 3.59
CA ILE A 79 -3.25 15.61 2.31
C ILE A 79 -4.69 16.14 2.23
N ARG A 80 -5.70 15.30 2.52
CA ARG A 80 -7.11 15.72 2.51
C ARG A 80 -7.39 16.83 3.54
N ARG A 81 -6.83 16.69 4.75
CA ARG A 81 -6.94 17.72 5.79
C ARG A 81 -6.36 19.06 5.34
N ARG A 82 -5.20 19.06 4.70
CA ARG A 82 -4.56 20.28 4.17
C ARG A 82 -5.43 20.96 3.12
N VAL A 83 -5.92 20.18 2.14
CA VAL A 83 -6.81 20.70 1.09
C VAL A 83 -8.05 21.34 1.70
N LYS A 84 -8.72 20.66 2.65
CA LYS A 84 -9.90 21.19 3.34
C LYS A 84 -9.63 22.51 4.08
N LYS A 85 -8.41 22.69 4.60
CA LYS A 85 -8.00 23.92 5.29
C LYS A 85 -7.41 25.00 4.38
N GLY A 86 -7.34 24.78 3.06
CA GLY A 86 -6.67 25.68 2.14
C GLY A 86 -5.15 25.72 2.30
N GLU A 87 -4.55 24.74 2.97
CA GLU A 87 -3.10 24.61 3.14
C GLU A 87 -2.47 24.02 1.87
N SER A 88 -1.22 24.41 1.57
CA SER A 88 -0.50 23.89 0.41
C SER A 88 -0.15 22.41 0.57
N ILE A 89 -0.36 21.65 -0.52
CA ILE A 89 0.07 20.26 -0.69
C ILE A 89 1.21 20.11 -1.70
N LYS A 90 1.84 21.22 -2.10
CA LYS A 90 2.96 21.21 -3.04
C LYS A 90 4.08 20.30 -2.54
N TYR A 91 4.64 19.50 -3.44
CA TYR A 91 5.68 18.49 -3.16
C TYR A 91 5.24 17.28 -2.30
N LEU A 92 3.99 17.24 -1.81
CA LEU A 92 3.45 16.07 -1.10
C LEU A 92 2.81 15.06 -2.05
N VAL A 93 2.44 15.51 -3.25
CA VAL A 93 1.92 14.71 -4.35
C VAL A 93 2.57 15.16 -5.66
N PRO A 94 2.55 14.34 -6.72
CA PRO A 94 2.93 14.79 -8.05
C PRO A 94 2.11 16.02 -8.48
N GLU A 95 2.73 16.96 -9.19
CA GLU A 95 2.10 18.22 -9.60
C GLU A 95 0.78 18.00 -10.38
N ALA A 96 0.76 17.00 -11.27
CA ALA A 96 -0.46 16.64 -12.02
C ALA A 96 -1.62 16.25 -11.10
N VAL A 97 -1.35 15.61 -9.96
CA VAL A 97 -2.35 15.21 -8.96
C VAL A 97 -2.83 16.44 -8.17
N GLU A 98 -1.92 17.33 -7.76
CA GLU A 98 -2.28 18.60 -7.10
C GLU A 98 -3.21 19.43 -8.00
N ASN A 99 -2.86 19.57 -9.28
CA ASN A 99 -3.66 20.29 -10.26
C ASN A 99 -5.04 19.64 -10.46
N TYR A 100 -5.09 18.31 -10.49
CA TYR A 100 -6.36 17.58 -10.60
C TYR A 100 -7.26 17.80 -9.39
N ILE A 101 -6.71 17.76 -8.16
CA ILE A 101 -7.45 18.04 -6.92
C ILE A 101 -8.05 19.44 -6.95
N LYS A 102 -7.24 20.45 -7.30
CA LYS A 102 -7.68 21.86 -7.39
C LYS A 102 -8.76 22.05 -8.45
N LYS A 103 -8.55 21.51 -9.66
CA LYS A 103 -9.47 21.66 -10.78
C LYS A 103 -10.86 21.08 -10.49
N ASN A 104 -10.92 19.95 -9.78
CA ASN A 104 -12.17 19.24 -9.51
C ASN A 104 -12.75 19.54 -8.12
N GLY A 105 -12.11 20.41 -7.32
CA GLY A 105 -12.58 20.75 -5.97
C GLY A 105 -12.63 19.55 -5.02
N LEU A 106 -11.77 18.55 -5.20
CA LEU A 106 -11.78 17.34 -4.37
C LEU A 106 -11.41 17.68 -2.92
N TYR A 107 -12.03 16.99 -1.96
CA TYR A 107 -11.76 17.09 -0.52
C TYR A 107 -12.10 18.44 0.15
N LEU A 108 -12.78 19.35 -0.56
CA LEU A 108 -13.20 20.64 -0.01
C LEU A 108 -14.42 20.51 0.91
N ASN A 109 -15.31 19.55 0.63
CA ASN A 109 -16.60 19.38 1.31
C ASN A 109 -16.74 18.03 2.05
N ASP A 110 -15.69 17.21 2.09
CA ASP A 110 -15.65 15.93 2.82
C ASP A 110 -15.54 16.14 4.34
#